data_AF-A0AAN6GV49-F1
#
_entry.id   AF-A0AAN6GV49-F1
#
_cell.length_a   1.000
_cell.length_b   1.000
_cell.length_c   1.000
_cell.angle_alpha   90.00
_cell.angle_beta   90.00
_cell.angle_gamma   90.00
#
_symmetry.space_group_name_H-M   'P 1'
#
loop_
_entity.id
_entity.type
_entity.pdbx_description
1 polymer ?
#
loop_
_entity_poly.entity_id
_entity_poly.type
_entity_poly.pdbx_seq_one_letter_code
_entity_poly.pdbx_strand_id
1 'polypeptide(L)'
;MATSSSTATLSPPPSTTSPPPSSSSLAQHQLPSAGGVAAAPSTSSSSSQSGIPSHLHHQHHHHHHPAAPPSFSSSLSSSNSASNSAPVTGPPSVRSTAGSPRPKFDTDALSSFLKTHLASKLSTGSITWTRDKDRNKQVTAELAQSAKAKMLELAPKGFKFVVQVQLVENLGQGGRGDMACHWEETDQVVQELFSNDRILCTITCFAIRAF
;
A
#
# COMPACT_ATOMS: atom_id res chain seq x y z
N MET A 1 -6.78 5.50 62.62
CA MET A 1 -6.01 6.47 61.81
C MET A 1 -4.53 6.22 62.04
N ALA A 2 -3.88 5.47 61.14
CA ALA A 2 -2.43 5.35 61.04
C ALA A 2 -2.14 4.66 59.69
N THR A 3 -1.90 5.45 58.65
CA THR A 3 -1.49 4.97 57.32
C THR A 3 0.01 5.20 57.19
N SER A 4 0.78 4.12 57.13
CA SER A 4 2.23 4.14 56.99
C SER A 4 2.62 4.29 55.51
N SER A 5 3.30 5.38 55.19
CA SER A 5 3.89 5.68 53.88
C SER A 5 5.18 4.88 53.69
N SER A 6 5.29 4.13 52.60
CA SER A 6 6.54 3.48 52.19
C SER A 6 7.08 4.16 50.92
N THR A 7 8.25 4.78 51.07
CA THR A 7 9.01 5.47 50.03
C THR A 7 9.87 4.44 49.28
N ALA A 8 9.66 4.28 47.98
CA ALA A 8 10.51 3.44 47.13
C ALA A 8 11.60 4.28 46.46
N THR A 9 12.86 3.96 46.76
CA THR A 9 14.07 4.56 46.20
C THR A 9 14.35 3.96 44.82
N LEU A 10 14.40 4.81 43.79
CA LEU A 10 14.79 4.50 42.41
C LEU A 10 16.32 4.38 42.29
N SER A 11 16.81 3.26 41.77
CA SER A 11 18.21 3.08 41.34
C SER A 11 18.37 3.43 39.85
N PRO A 12 19.44 4.13 39.44
CA PRO A 12 19.72 4.42 38.03
C PRO A 12 20.39 3.25 37.30
N PRO A 13 20.20 3.09 35.98
CA PRO A 13 20.83 2.05 35.17
C PRO A 13 22.31 2.38 34.84
N PRO A 14 23.18 1.36 34.66
CA PRO A 14 24.57 1.56 34.29
C PRO A 14 24.74 1.96 32.82
N SER A 15 25.67 2.89 32.58
CA SER A 15 26.15 3.32 31.26
C SER A 15 27.42 2.56 30.89
N THR A 16 27.44 1.87 29.75
CA THR A 16 28.67 1.31 29.15
C THR A 16 28.50 1.26 27.63
N THR A 17 29.08 2.22 26.89
CA THR A 17 30.44 2.22 26.28
C THR A 17 30.49 1.48 24.95
N SER A 18 30.44 2.24 23.86
CA SER A 18 30.72 1.84 22.48
C SER A 18 32.23 1.68 22.22
N PRO A 19 32.66 0.74 21.36
CA PRO A 19 34.00 0.77 20.75
C PRO A 19 34.03 1.50 19.37
N PRO A 20 35.19 2.07 18.96
CA PRO A 20 35.37 2.89 17.75
C PRO A 20 35.59 2.08 16.45
N PRO A 21 35.44 2.70 15.26
CA PRO A 21 35.71 2.06 13.97
C PRO A 21 37.21 2.01 13.64
N SER A 22 37.67 0.86 13.16
CA SER A 22 39.02 0.65 12.65
C SER A 22 39.15 1.13 11.21
N SER A 23 40.00 2.13 11.00
CA SER A 23 40.53 2.59 9.71
C SER A 23 41.69 1.69 9.23
N SER A 24 42.01 1.78 7.93
CA SER A 24 43.15 1.20 7.15
C SER A 24 42.72 -0.01 6.28
N SER A 25 43.01 -0.08 4.98
CA SER A 25 44.27 0.26 4.33
C SER A 25 44.11 0.71 2.87
N LEU A 26 44.91 1.71 2.55
CA LEU A 26 45.35 2.14 1.22
C LEU A 26 46.09 1.00 0.52
N ALA A 27 45.81 0.73 -0.75
CA ALA A 27 46.72 0.06 -1.67
C ALA A 27 46.53 0.62 -3.08
N GLN A 28 47.62 1.14 -3.61
CA GLN A 28 47.80 1.91 -4.83
C GLN A 28 48.78 1.12 -5.73
N HIS A 29 48.71 1.35 -7.05
CA HIS A 29 49.49 0.76 -8.17
C HIS A 29 48.94 -0.56 -8.75
N GLN A 30 48.86 -0.81 -10.07
CA GLN A 30 49.57 -0.26 -11.24
C GLN A 30 48.77 -0.52 -12.54
N LEU A 31 48.90 0.36 -13.55
CA LEU A 31 48.53 0.18 -14.98
C LEU A 31 49.38 -0.92 -15.67
N PRO A 32 48.94 -1.50 -16.82
CA PRO A 32 49.33 -0.91 -18.11
C PRO A 32 48.26 -0.92 -19.23
N SER A 33 48.36 0.17 -19.99
CA SER A 33 48.03 0.53 -21.37
C SER A 33 47.63 -0.50 -22.45
N ALA A 34 46.76 0.01 -23.33
CA ALA A 34 46.87 0.11 -24.79
C ALA A 34 45.90 -0.71 -25.66
N GLY A 35 45.20 0.03 -26.55
CA GLY A 35 44.92 -0.40 -27.92
C GLY A 35 43.44 -0.49 -28.28
N GLY A 36 42.93 0.40 -29.13
CA GLY A 36 41.60 0.21 -29.70
C GLY A 36 40.91 1.40 -30.39
N VAL A 37 41.59 2.03 -31.34
CA VAL A 37 41.06 2.69 -32.57
C VAL A 37 39.60 3.20 -32.63
N ALA A 38 39.51 4.54 -32.67
CA ALA A 38 38.74 5.39 -33.59
C ALA A 38 37.48 4.86 -34.32
N ALA A 39 36.35 5.56 -34.11
CA ALA A 39 35.42 5.93 -35.18
C ALA A 39 34.75 7.28 -34.88
N ALA A 40 34.74 8.14 -35.90
CA ALA A 40 34.41 9.57 -35.89
C ALA A 40 32.90 9.87 -35.94
N PRO A 41 32.47 11.13 -35.73
CA PRO A 41 31.07 11.55 -35.71
C PRO A 41 30.61 12.08 -37.07
N SER A 42 29.34 11.87 -37.41
CA SER A 42 28.65 12.56 -38.51
C SER A 42 27.18 12.75 -38.16
N THR A 43 26.78 14.01 -37.92
CA THR A 43 26.05 14.91 -38.83
C THR A 43 24.56 14.95 -38.54
N SER A 44 24.15 16.12 -38.06
CA SER A 44 22.82 16.68 -38.03
C SER A 44 22.06 16.59 -39.35
N SER A 45 20.75 16.38 -39.28
CA SER A 45 19.80 17.06 -40.17
C SER A 45 18.43 17.22 -39.49
N SER A 46 17.90 18.41 -39.70
CA SER A 46 16.71 19.00 -39.10
C SER A 46 15.46 18.80 -39.98
N SER A 47 14.32 19.18 -39.38
CA SER A 47 13.10 19.75 -39.98
C SER A 47 12.13 18.83 -40.74
N SER A 48 10.96 18.57 -40.15
CA SER A 48 9.62 18.87 -40.73
C SER A 48 8.55 18.68 -39.62
N GLN A 49 7.89 19.75 -39.18
CA GLN A 49 6.56 20.17 -39.65
C GLN A 49 5.42 19.63 -38.75
N SER A 50 4.99 20.46 -37.79
CA SER A 50 3.63 20.45 -37.21
C SER A 50 3.24 21.93 -37.12
N GLY A 51 2.13 22.41 -37.67
CA GLY A 51 0.80 21.84 -37.68
C GLY A 51 -0.06 22.66 -36.71
N ILE A 52 -0.28 23.94 -37.02
CA ILE A 52 -1.16 24.84 -36.25
C ILE A 52 -2.53 24.85 -36.93
N PRO A 53 -3.61 24.52 -36.22
CA PRO A 53 -4.90 25.12 -36.49
C PRO A 53 -5.34 25.99 -35.31
N SER A 54 -5.49 27.27 -35.62
CA SER A 54 -6.16 28.28 -34.82
C SER A 54 -7.64 27.91 -34.68
N HIS A 55 -8.16 27.71 -33.47
CA HIS A 55 -9.59 27.86 -33.26
C HIS A 55 -9.98 28.20 -31.82
N LEU A 56 -10.93 29.14 -31.76
CA LEU A 56 -11.89 29.42 -30.70
C LEU A 56 -11.51 30.45 -29.62
N HIS A 57 -11.65 31.71 -30.02
CA HIS A 57 -12.12 32.79 -29.15
C HIS A 57 -13.66 32.78 -29.16
N HIS A 58 -14.30 32.52 -28.03
CA HIS A 58 -15.69 32.92 -27.74
C HIS A 58 -15.82 33.19 -26.24
N GLN A 59 -15.88 34.47 -25.90
CA GLN A 59 -16.33 35.00 -24.63
C GLN A 59 -17.83 35.29 -24.75
N HIS A 60 -18.65 34.80 -23.82
CA HIS A 60 -20.01 35.32 -23.56
C HIS A 60 -20.37 35.16 -22.08
N HIS A 61 -20.88 36.25 -21.52
CA HIS A 61 -21.46 36.42 -20.18
C HIS A 61 -22.77 35.63 -19.98
N HIS A 62 -23.15 35.35 -18.72
CA HIS A 62 -24.49 35.45 -18.08
C HIS A 62 -24.51 34.61 -16.76
N HIS A 63 -24.56 35.22 -15.57
CA HIS A 63 -25.72 35.51 -14.71
C HIS A 63 -26.58 34.31 -14.22
N HIS A 64 -26.66 34.19 -12.88
CA HIS A 64 -27.73 33.65 -12.01
C HIS A 64 -28.26 32.21 -12.16
N HIS A 65 -28.07 31.38 -11.11
CA HIS A 65 -29.09 30.89 -10.13
C HIS A 65 -28.57 29.64 -9.38
N PRO A 66 -28.68 29.53 -8.05
CA PRO A 66 -28.59 28.25 -7.35
C PRO A 66 -29.97 27.56 -7.32
N ALA A 67 -30.08 26.38 -7.93
CA ALA A 67 -31.23 25.50 -7.79
C ALA A 67 -30.99 24.49 -6.65
N ALA A 68 -31.99 24.37 -5.78
CA ALA A 68 -32.04 23.50 -4.61
C ALA A 68 -31.95 21.99 -4.96
N PRO A 69 -31.51 21.13 -4.02
CA PRO A 69 -31.57 19.67 -4.19
C PRO A 69 -33.02 19.16 -4.09
N PRO A 70 -33.42 18.12 -4.86
CA PRO A 70 -34.68 17.45 -4.62
C PRO A 70 -34.60 16.55 -3.38
N SER A 71 -35.50 16.80 -2.44
CA SER A 71 -35.81 15.95 -1.30
C SER A 71 -36.49 14.66 -1.78
N PHE A 72 -35.90 13.49 -1.50
CA PHE A 72 -36.56 12.21 -1.69
C PHE A 72 -37.43 11.91 -0.45
N SER A 73 -38.71 12.24 -0.54
CA SER A 73 -39.71 11.82 0.45
C SER A 73 -39.93 10.31 0.39
N SER A 74 -39.74 9.65 1.53
CA SER A 74 -40.17 8.28 1.77
C SER A 74 -41.67 8.25 2.03
N SER A 75 -42.41 7.50 1.22
CA SER A 75 -43.83 7.22 1.45
C SER A 75 -44.02 5.74 1.78
N LEU A 76 -44.39 5.48 3.03
CA LEU A 76 -44.90 4.21 3.51
C LEU A 76 -46.36 3.98 3.07
N SER A 77 -46.74 2.71 3.16
CA SER A 77 -48.10 2.13 3.16
C SER A 77 -48.75 1.86 1.81
N SER A 78 -48.98 0.58 1.55
CA SER A 78 -50.35 0.05 1.55
C SER A 78 -50.38 -1.46 1.77
N SER A 79 -51.16 -1.81 2.78
CA SER A 79 -51.66 -3.13 3.15
C SER A 79 -52.40 -3.78 1.98
N ASN A 80 -52.30 -5.11 1.84
CA ASN A 80 -53.41 -5.88 1.29
C ASN A 80 -53.49 -7.27 1.93
N SER A 81 -54.69 -7.59 2.40
CA SER A 81 -55.03 -8.79 3.14
C SER A 81 -55.38 -9.96 2.22
N ALA A 82 -54.89 -11.14 2.61
CA ALA A 82 -55.45 -12.48 2.52
C ALA A 82 -56.36 -12.90 1.35
N SER A 83 -55.96 -13.99 0.65
CA SER A 83 -56.76 -15.23 0.59
C SER A 83 -56.00 -16.40 -0.05
N ASN A 84 -55.80 -17.46 0.75
CA ASN A 84 -55.99 -18.89 0.45
C ASN A 84 -55.27 -19.56 -0.74
N SER A 85 -54.39 -20.55 -0.46
CA SER A 85 -54.63 -22.01 -0.65
C SER A 85 -53.35 -22.83 -0.93
N ALA A 86 -53.26 -23.98 -0.25
CA ALA A 86 -52.40 -25.17 -0.49
C ALA A 86 -50.97 -25.21 0.12
N PRO A 87 -50.71 -26.13 1.08
CA PRO A 87 -49.36 -26.46 1.51
C PRO A 87 -48.78 -27.54 0.57
N VAL A 88 -47.84 -27.16 -0.29
CA VAL A 88 -46.94 -28.14 -0.92
C VAL A 88 -45.80 -28.41 0.06
N THR A 89 -45.95 -29.48 0.84
CA THR A 89 -44.87 -30.08 1.62
C THR A 89 -43.83 -30.68 0.68
N GLY A 90 -42.96 -29.82 0.14
CA GLY A 90 -41.64 -30.24 -0.30
C GLY A 90 -40.77 -30.53 0.92
N PRO A 91 -39.87 -31.53 0.90
CA PRO A 91 -38.95 -31.75 2.00
C PRO A 91 -38.17 -30.45 2.24
N PRO A 92 -37.94 -30.03 3.50
CA PRO A 92 -37.07 -28.92 3.78
C PRO A 92 -35.73 -29.26 3.13
N SER A 93 -35.34 -28.45 2.14
CA SER A 93 -33.98 -28.50 1.61
C SER A 93 -33.10 -28.24 2.82
N VAL A 94 -32.53 -29.32 3.35
CA VAL A 94 -31.48 -29.27 4.36
C VAL A 94 -30.32 -28.64 3.61
N ARG A 95 -30.32 -27.30 3.57
CA ARG A 95 -29.17 -26.53 3.14
C ARG A 95 -28.12 -26.92 4.15
N SER A 96 -27.30 -27.89 3.79
CA SER A 96 -26.20 -28.37 4.59
C SER A 96 -25.38 -27.15 4.98
N THR A 97 -25.62 -26.65 6.18
CA THR A 97 -24.71 -25.78 6.94
C THR A 97 -23.56 -26.65 7.45
N ALA A 98 -23.10 -27.59 6.63
CA ALA A 98 -21.84 -28.26 6.80
C ALA A 98 -20.79 -27.21 6.46
N GLY A 99 -20.46 -26.41 7.47
CA GLY A 99 -19.32 -25.50 7.44
C GLY A 99 -18.07 -26.33 7.30
N SER A 100 -17.75 -26.73 6.06
CA SER A 100 -16.39 -27.09 5.70
C SER A 100 -15.49 -25.97 6.20
N PRO A 101 -14.44 -26.25 7.00
CA PRO A 101 -13.55 -25.22 7.52
C PRO A 101 -12.99 -24.42 6.33
N ARG A 102 -13.56 -23.25 6.07
CA ARG A 102 -13.09 -22.40 4.97
C ARG A 102 -11.70 -21.91 5.38
N PRO A 103 -10.69 -22.02 4.51
CA PRO A 103 -9.35 -21.53 4.82
C PRO A 103 -9.42 -20.05 5.21
N LYS A 104 -8.92 -19.71 6.40
CA LYS A 104 -8.77 -18.33 6.86
C LYS A 104 -7.35 -17.89 6.54
N PHE A 105 -7.20 -16.70 5.97
CA PHE A 105 -5.89 -16.12 5.71
C PHE A 105 -5.28 -15.61 7.03
N ASP A 106 -4.02 -15.93 7.28
CA ASP A 106 -3.31 -15.52 8.50
C ASP A 106 -2.79 -14.08 8.36
N THR A 107 -3.60 -13.12 8.84
CA THR A 107 -3.29 -11.69 8.77
C THR A 107 -2.17 -11.29 9.72
N ASP A 108 -2.05 -11.96 10.87
CA ASP A 108 -1.09 -11.59 11.92
C ASP A 108 0.33 -11.98 11.51
N ALA A 109 0.49 -13.17 10.92
CA ALA A 109 1.76 -13.60 10.34
C ALA A 109 2.22 -12.66 9.21
N LEU A 110 1.29 -12.20 8.36
CA LEU A 110 1.60 -11.23 7.31
C LEU A 110 1.99 -9.86 7.88
N SER A 111 1.24 -9.32 8.84
CA SER A 111 1.53 -8.03 9.49
C SER A 111 2.92 -8.03 10.12
N SER A 112 3.27 -9.09 10.88
CA SER A 112 4.57 -9.23 11.52
C SER A 112 5.73 -9.28 10.50
N PHE A 113 5.55 -10.05 9.42
CA PHE A 113 6.50 -10.08 8.32
C PHE A 113 6.69 -8.70 7.68
N LEU A 114 5.59 -8.02 7.33
CA LEU A 114 5.62 -6.74 6.65
C LEU A 114 6.32 -5.66 7.49
N LYS A 115 5.99 -5.55 8.79
CA LYS A 115 6.66 -4.63 9.71
C LYS A 115 8.18 -4.85 9.73
N THR A 116 8.60 -6.10 9.88
CA THR A 116 10.02 -6.47 9.91
C THR A 116 10.70 -6.21 8.58
N HIS A 117 10.06 -6.57 7.47
CA HIS A 117 10.60 -6.42 6.13
C HIS A 117 10.77 -4.95 5.73
N LEU A 118 9.75 -4.12 6.00
CA LEU A 118 9.81 -2.67 5.78
C LEU A 118 10.90 -2.04 6.63
N ALA A 119 10.94 -2.35 7.93
CA ALA A 119 11.97 -1.83 8.83
C ALA A 119 13.38 -2.21 8.34
N SER A 120 13.61 -3.47 7.97
CA SER A 120 14.91 -3.93 7.48
C SER A 120 15.34 -3.25 6.18
N LYS A 121 14.43 -3.15 5.19
CA LYS A 121 14.75 -2.58 3.87
C LYS A 121 14.87 -1.05 3.91
N LEU A 122 14.03 -0.36 4.68
CA LEU A 122 13.85 1.08 4.63
C LEU A 122 14.53 1.85 5.78
N SER A 123 14.89 1.20 6.88
CA SER A 123 15.58 1.88 8.01
C SER A 123 17.09 2.02 7.80
N THR A 124 17.70 1.14 7.01
CA THR A 124 19.17 0.98 6.94
C THR A 124 19.89 2.11 6.17
N GLY A 125 19.22 3.25 5.92
CA GLY A 125 19.79 4.42 5.22
C GLY A 125 20.15 4.21 3.74
N SER A 126 20.21 2.96 3.26
CA SER A 126 20.57 2.62 1.88
C SER A 126 19.46 2.99 0.88
N ILE A 127 18.21 3.06 1.34
CA ILE A 127 17.06 3.53 0.57
C ILE A 127 16.70 4.91 1.11
N THR A 128 17.24 5.93 0.44
CA THR A 128 16.77 7.31 0.59
C THR A 128 15.71 7.56 -0.48
N TRP A 129 14.72 8.42 -0.22
CA TRP A 129 13.89 8.95 -1.30
C TRP A 129 14.81 9.56 -2.37
N THR A 130 14.79 8.99 -3.57
CA THR A 130 15.55 9.53 -4.70
C THR A 130 14.62 10.21 -5.67
N ARG A 131 15.07 11.32 -6.28
CA ARG A 131 14.40 11.90 -7.46
C ARG A 131 14.40 10.94 -8.66
N ASP A 132 15.24 9.90 -8.61
CA ASP A 132 15.23 8.78 -9.54
C ASP A 132 13.93 7.96 -9.38
N LYS A 133 13.04 8.15 -10.35
CA LYS A 133 11.74 7.46 -10.39
C LYS A 133 11.89 5.97 -10.64
N ASP A 134 12.92 5.53 -11.35
CA ASP A 134 13.08 4.12 -11.71
C ASP A 134 13.63 3.32 -10.53
N ARG A 135 14.52 3.91 -9.73
CA ARG A 135 14.91 3.33 -8.44
C ARG A 135 13.72 3.19 -7.49
N ASN A 136 12.88 4.22 -7.38
CA ASN A 136 11.69 4.15 -6.53
C ASN A 136 10.71 3.07 -7.01
N LYS A 137 10.47 2.97 -8.33
CA LYS A 137 9.66 1.89 -8.91
C LYS A 137 10.23 0.51 -8.57
N GLN A 138 11.53 0.33 -8.72
CA GLN A 138 12.20 -0.93 -8.39
C GLN A 138 12.00 -1.31 -6.92
N VAL A 139 12.19 -0.37 -5.99
CA VAL A 139 11.93 -0.59 -4.56
C VAL A 139 10.47 -0.98 -4.31
N THR A 140 9.50 -0.27 -4.91
CA THR A 140 8.09 -0.61 -4.74
C THR A 140 7.72 -1.97 -5.33
N ALA A 141 8.32 -2.34 -6.48
CA ALA A 141 8.11 -3.63 -7.11
C ALA A 141 8.69 -4.77 -6.26
N GLU A 142 9.90 -4.61 -5.72
CA GLU A 142 10.52 -5.59 -4.82
C GLU A 142 9.69 -5.81 -3.55
N LEU A 143 9.19 -4.75 -2.93
CA LEU A 143 8.32 -4.83 -1.75
C LEU A 143 7.00 -5.53 -2.10
N ALA A 144 6.38 -5.18 -3.23
CA ALA A 144 5.14 -5.81 -3.68
C ALA A 144 5.33 -7.30 -3.96
N GLN A 145 6.42 -7.68 -4.64
CA GLN A 145 6.76 -9.06 -4.93
C GLN A 145 7.03 -9.86 -3.66
N SER A 146 7.80 -9.31 -2.72
CA SER A 146 8.12 -9.98 -1.45
C SER A 146 6.88 -10.20 -0.59
N ALA A 147 6.01 -9.19 -0.48
CA ALA A 147 4.74 -9.32 0.20
C ALA A 147 3.83 -10.37 -0.45
N LYS A 148 3.67 -10.32 -1.78
CA LYS A 148 2.85 -11.30 -2.52
C LYS A 148 3.40 -12.72 -2.39
N ALA A 149 4.72 -12.91 -2.43
CA ALA A 149 5.36 -14.20 -2.20
C ALA A 149 5.02 -14.73 -0.80
N LYS A 150 5.07 -13.89 0.23
CA LYS A 150 4.67 -14.29 1.58
C LYS A 150 3.18 -14.64 1.67
N MET A 151 2.31 -13.90 1.00
CA MET A 151 0.87 -14.22 0.96
C MET A 151 0.62 -15.60 0.32
N LEU A 152 1.33 -15.93 -0.77
CA LEU A 152 1.27 -17.23 -1.42
C LEU A 152 1.81 -18.36 -0.53
N GLU A 153 2.83 -18.10 0.28
CA GLU A 153 3.36 -19.06 1.26
C GLU A 153 2.33 -19.36 2.36
N LEU A 154 1.67 -18.33 2.89
CA LEU A 154 0.65 -18.46 3.94
C LEU A 154 -0.62 -19.17 3.44
N ALA A 155 -1.04 -18.87 2.22
CA ALA A 155 -2.21 -19.50 1.60
C ALA A 155 -2.01 -19.68 0.08
N PRO A 156 -1.51 -20.84 -0.37
CA PRO A 156 -1.20 -21.06 -1.79
C PRO A 156 -2.44 -21.22 -2.68
N LYS A 157 -3.62 -21.43 -2.09
CA LYS A 157 -4.89 -21.66 -2.79
C LYS A 157 -6.04 -20.94 -2.07
N GLY A 158 -7.16 -20.77 -2.77
CA GLY A 158 -8.40 -20.21 -2.23
C GLY A 158 -8.45 -18.69 -2.17
N PHE A 159 -7.39 -17.99 -2.60
CA PHE A 159 -7.32 -16.53 -2.62
C PHE A 159 -6.65 -16.00 -3.89
N LYS A 160 -7.12 -14.84 -4.33
CA LYS A 160 -6.45 -13.94 -5.27
C LYS A 160 -5.79 -12.82 -4.47
N PHE A 161 -4.53 -12.54 -4.78
CA PHE A 161 -3.73 -11.57 -4.05
C PHE A 161 -3.49 -10.30 -4.85
N VAL A 162 -3.80 -9.16 -4.24
CA VAL A 162 -3.47 -7.82 -4.73
C VAL A 162 -2.57 -7.16 -3.69
N VAL A 163 -1.50 -6.50 -4.14
CA VAL A 163 -0.60 -5.74 -3.28
C VAL A 163 -0.40 -4.36 -3.88
N GLN A 164 -0.69 -3.34 -3.09
CA GLN A 164 -0.43 -1.95 -3.42
C GLN A 164 0.69 -1.43 -2.52
N VAL A 165 1.72 -0.85 -3.12
CA VAL A 165 2.80 -0.19 -2.40
C VAL A 165 2.82 1.28 -2.80
N GLN A 166 2.79 2.16 -1.82
CA GLN A 166 2.99 3.59 -1.98
C GLN A 166 4.29 3.97 -1.28
N LEU A 167 5.17 4.66 -2.00
CA LEU A 167 6.40 5.24 -1.47
C LEU A 167 6.36 6.73 -1.76
N VAL A 168 6.48 7.53 -0.71
CA VAL A 168 6.35 8.99 -0.76
C VAL A 168 7.49 9.63 0.03
N GLU A 169 7.97 10.77 -0.44
CA GLU A 169 8.92 11.61 0.30
C GLU A 169 8.28 12.16 1.59
N ASN A 170 8.96 12.03 2.72
CA ASN A 170 8.55 12.68 3.95
C ASN A 170 9.17 14.08 4.04
N LEU A 171 8.37 15.11 3.79
CA LEU A 171 8.70 16.53 3.97
C LEU A 171 7.86 17.16 5.09
N GLY A 172 7.27 16.34 5.97
CA GLY A 172 6.35 16.79 7.02
C GLY A 172 4.97 17.21 6.52
N GLN A 173 4.65 16.92 5.25
CA GLN A 173 3.32 17.17 4.68
C GLN A 173 2.32 16.11 5.12
N GLY A 174 1.09 16.54 5.42
CA GLY A 174 -0.03 15.62 5.63
C GLY A 174 -0.47 14.99 4.32
N GLY A 175 -0.50 13.65 4.26
CA GLY A 175 -1.08 12.89 3.16
C GLY A 175 -2.35 12.16 3.60
N ARG A 176 -3.36 12.13 2.73
CA ARG A 176 -4.55 11.30 2.91
C ARG A 176 -4.68 10.35 1.73
N GLY A 177 -4.76 9.05 2.01
CA GLY A 177 -5.08 8.02 1.03
C GLY A 177 -6.35 7.32 1.48
N ASP A 178 -7.41 7.41 0.69
CA ASP A 178 -8.65 6.68 0.90
C ASP A 178 -8.80 5.61 -0.17
N MET A 179 -9.52 4.55 0.17
CA MET A 179 -9.87 3.49 -0.75
C MET A 179 -11.23 2.91 -0.35
N ALA A 180 -12.08 2.66 -1.34
CA ALA A 180 -13.35 1.99 -1.17
C ALA A 180 -13.31 0.66 -1.92
N CYS A 181 -13.72 -0.42 -1.24
CA CYS A 181 -13.80 -1.75 -1.81
C CYS A 181 -15.21 -2.32 -1.62
N HIS A 182 -15.65 -3.15 -2.57
CA HIS A 182 -16.82 -4.00 -2.40
C HIS A 182 -16.33 -5.45 -2.34
N TRP A 183 -16.45 -6.06 -1.18
CA TRP A 183 -15.82 -7.34 -0.84
C TRP A 183 -16.69 -8.14 0.12
N GLU A 184 -16.45 -9.44 0.18
CA GLU A 184 -17.17 -10.34 1.07
C GLU A 184 -16.57 -10.31 2.49
N GLU A 185 -17.35 -10.68 3.50
CA GLU A 185 -16.90 -10.67 4.92
C GLU A 185 -15.64 -11.51 5.17
N THR A 186 -15.37 -12.49 4.30
CA THR A 186 -14.21 -13.36 4.43
C THR A 186 -12.95 -12.85 3.74
N ASP A 187 -13.05 -11.83 2.90
CA ASP A 187 -11.89 -11.19 2.29
C ASP A 187 -11.08 -10.48 3.38
N GLN A 188 -9.76 -10.48 3.25
CA GLN A 188 -8.87 -9.90 4.27
C GLN A 188 -8.04 -8.78 3.69
N VAL A 189 -7.84 -7.72 4.47
CA VAL A 189 -6.88 -6.65 4.19
C VAL A 189 -5.87 -6.56 5.32
N VAL A 190 -4.60 -6.41 4.96
CA VAL A 190 -3.55 -6.03 5.90
C VAL A 190 -2.90 -4.78 5.33
N GLN A 191 -2.86 -3.73 6.14
CA GLN A 191 -2.18 -2.49 5.79
C GLN A 191 -1.08 -2.24 6.81
N GLU A 192 0.12 -1.98 6.32
CA GLU A 192 1.26 -1.61 7.14
C GLU A 192 1.85 -0.28 6.67
N LEU A 193 2.21 0.54 7.64
CA LEU A 193 2.82 1.85 7.43
C LEU A 193 4.21 1.84 8.05
N PHE A 194 5.20 2.23 7.25
CA PHE A 194 6.54 2.56 7.71
C PHE A 194 6.79 4.04 7.47
N SER A 195 7.42 4.70 8.44
CA SER A 195 7.79 6.11 8.36
C SER A 195 9.16 6.34 8.97
N ASN A 196 9.99 7.13 8.30
CA ASN A 196 11.17 7.76 8.87
C ASN A 196 11.26 9.22 8.39
N ASP A 197 12.32 9.93 8.74
CA ASP A 197 12.49 11.36 8.42
C ASP A 197 12.47 11.69 6.91
N ARG A 198 12.66 10.71 6.03
CA ARG A 198 12.81 10.93 4.58
C ARG A 198 11.73 10.26 3.74
N ILE A 199 11.11 9.19 4.24
CA ILE A 199 10.15 8.39 3.48
C ILE A 199 8.96 7.97 4.33
N LEU A 200 7.81 7.94 3.67
CA LEU A 200 6.61 7.27 4.10
C LEU A 200 6.35 6.13 3.12
N CYS A 201 6.18 4.91 3.64
CA CYS A 201 5.84 3.75 2.84
C CYS A 201 4.59 3.07 3.39
N THR A 202 3.55 3.00 2.57
CA THR A 202 2.33 2.26 2.89
C THR A 202 2.28 1.03 2.00
N ILE A 203 2.09 -0.14 2.59
CA ILE A 203 1.78 -1.37 1.86
C ILE A 203 0.40 -1.85 2.27
N THR A 204 -0.46 -2.11 1.28
CA THR A 204 -1.81 -2.63 1.46
C THR A 204 -1.94 -3.93 0.68
N CYS A 205 -2.20 -5.01 1.39
CA CYS A 205 -2.31 -6.36 0.88
C CYS A 205 -3.75 -6.85 1.00
N PHE A 206 -4.32 -7.35 -0.09
CA PHE A 206 -5.68 -7.91 -0.13
C PHE A 206 -5.60 -9.39 -0.44
N ALA A 207 -6.22 -10.20 0.41
CA ALA A 207 -6.51 -11.59 0.16
C ALA A 207 -8.01 -11.72 -0.15
N ILE A 208 -8.34 -11.75 -1.43
CA ILE A 208 -9.72 -11.85 -1.92
C ILE A 208 -10.02 -13.32 -2.17
N ARG A 209 -11.03 -13.87 -1.52
CA ARG A 209 -11.36 -15.29 -1.63
C ARG A 209 -11.74 -15.63 -3.07
N ALA A 210 -11.13 -16.69 -3.61
CA ALA A 210 -11.42 -17.22 -4.92
C ALA A 210 -11.85 -18.69 -4.78
N PHE A 211 -13.03 -19.00 -5.33
CA PHE A 211 -13.64 -20.33 -5.31
C PHE A 211 -13.03 -21.24 -6.37
#